data_AF-A0A0D8X8Q8-F1
#
_entry.id   AF-A0A0D8X8Q8-F1
#
_cell.length_a   1.000
_cell.length_b   1.000
_cell.length_c   1.000
_cell.angle_alpha   90.00
_cell.angle_beta   90.00
_cell.angle_gamma   90.00
#
_symmetry.space_group_name_H-M   'P 1'
#
loop_
_entity.id
_entity.type
_entity.pdbx_description
1 polymer ?
#
loop_
_entity_poly.entity_id
_entity_poly.type
_entity_poly.pdbx_seq_one_letter_code
_entity_poly.pdbx_strand_id
1 'polypeptide(L)'
;MSSCEHNDLEDDSKTLIESFIKAEEVIEEIENGRHSVDLQKRIKTAINTLEMLARNVSVLDLFSDNEEVDDLSTSSLRFLLISCYLGVAHHNIVTEPSQREEQLRLAKVVTLLILL
;
A
#
# COMPACT_ATOMS: atom_id res chain seq x y z
N MET A 1 -39.92 -1.23 7.93
CA MET A 1 -38.96 -2.30 7.58
C MET A 1 -37.88 -1.65 6.75
N SER A 2 -36.77 -1.25 7.35
CA SER A 2 -35.62 -0.64 6.65
C SER A 2 -34.37 -1.27 7.21
N SER A 3 -33.74 -2.15 6.43
CA SER A 3 -32.45 -2.79 6.74
C SER A 3 -31.85 -3.34 5.44
N CYS A 4 -31.50 -2.46 4.50
CA CYS A 4 -30.85 -2.85 3.24
C CYS A 4 -29.79 -1.82 2.79
N GLU A 5 -28.91 -1.34 3.67
CA GLU A 5 -27.77 -0.49 3.25
C GLU A 5 -26.48 -0.76 4.06
N HIS A 6 -26.40 -1.86 4.84
CA HIS A 6 -25.30 -2.07 5.80
C HIS A 6 -24.33 -3.22 5.47
N ASN A 7 -24.44 -3.89 4.31
CA ASN A 7 -23.58 -5.05 3.99
C ASN A 7 -22.46 -4.74 2.98
N ASP A 8 -22.63 -3.80 2.07
CA ASP A 8 -21.66 -3.59 0.97
C ASP A 8 -20.37 -2.89 1.44
N LEU A 9 -20.49 -1.91 2.35
CA LEU A 9 -19.34 -1.15 2.84
C LEU A 9 -18.41 -1.96 3.76
N GLU A 10 -18.96 -2.94 4.48
CA GLU A 10 -18.20 -3.80 5.39
C GLU A 10 -17.39 -4.86 4.62
N ASP A 11 -17.91 -5.32 3.48
CA ASP A 11 -17.27 -6.29 2.59
C ASP A 11 -16.11 -5.66 1.81
N ASP A 12 -16.30 -4.43 1.32
CA ASP A 12 -15.25 -3.64 0.68
C ASP A 12 -14.08 -3.36 1.63
N SER A 13 -14.37 -2.99 2.89
CA SER A 13 -13.34 -2.75 3.91
C SER A 13 -12.51 -4.01 4.22
N LYS A 14 -13.16 -5.17 4.36
CA LYS A 14 -12.48 -6.46 4.54
C LYS A 14 -11.58 -6.79 3.36
N THR A 15 -12.07 -6.57 2.14
CA THR A 15 -11.30 -6.80 0.91
C THR A 15 -10.06 -5.91 0.81
N LEU A 16 -10.15 -4.65 1.26
CA LEU A 16 -9.00 -3.74 1.33
C LEU A 16 -7.94 -4.20 2.33
N ILE A 17 -8.38 -4.62 3.53
CA ILE A 17 -7.48 -5.10 4.58
C ILE A 17 -6.76 -6.37 4.14
N GLU A 18 -7.48 -7.32 3.54
CA GLU A 18 -6.87 -8.56 3.02
C GLU A 18 -5.85 -8.26 1.91
N SER A 19 -6.15 -7.31 1.03
CA SER A 19 -5.23 -6.88 -0.03
C SER A 19 -3.98 -6.22 0.54
N PHE A 20 -4.13 -5.42 1.60
CA PHE A 20 -3.01 -4.80 2.31
C PHE A 20 -2.10 -5.86 2.96
N ILE A 21 -2.68 -6.82 3.69
CA ILE A 21 -1.92 -7.89 4.37
C ILE A 21 -1.10 -8.71 3.35
N LYS A 22 -1.70 -9.07 2.21
CA LYS A 22 -0.98 -9.79 1.14
C LYS A 22 0.21 -9.00 0.58
N ALA A 23 0.09 -7.67 0.49
CA ALA A 23 1.20 -6.84 0.05
C ALA A 23 2.29 -6.75 1.14
N GLU A 24 1.89 -6.62 2.41
CA GLU A 24 2.77 -6.60 3.57
C GLU A 24 3.62 -7.87 3.68
N GLU A 25 3.05 -9.06 3.48
CA GLU A 25 3.80 -10.33 3.47
C GLU A 25 4.94 -10.33 2.44
N VAL A 26 4.75 -9.69 1.28
CA VAL A 26 5.79 -9.57 0.25
C VAL A 26 6.90 -8.62 0.72
N ILE A 27 6.54 -7.52 1.39
CA ILE A 27 7.52 -6.59 1.96
C ILE A 27 8.34 -7.27 3.06
N GLU A 28 7.69 -8.01 3.97
CA GLU A 28 8.39 -8.76 5.00
C GLU A 28 9.36 -9.79 4.41
N GLU A 29 9.01 -10.45 3.31
CA GLU A 29 9.93 -11.35 2.61
C GLU A 29 11.17 -10.62 2.08
N ILE A 30 10.99 -9.44 1.47
CA ILE A 30 12.08 -8.60 0.99
C ILE A 30 13.00 -8.20 2.15
N GLU A 31 12.45 -7.69 3.24
CA GLU A 31 13.21 -7.19 4.40
C GLU A 31 13.97 -8.31 5.12
N ASN A 32 13.38 -9.50 5.19
CA ASN A 32 14.03 -10.68 5.77
C ASN A 32 15.03 -11.34 4.80
N GLY A 33 15.24 -10.82 3.60
CA GLY A 33 16.12 -11.40 2.58
C GLY A 33 15.65 -12.78 2.10
N ARG A 34 14.35 -13.08 2.22
CA ARG A 34 13.77 -14.32 1.70
C ARG A 34 13.55 -14.15 0.19
N HIS A 35 14.10 -15.07 -0.59
CA HIS A 35 13.97 -15.05 -2.04
C HIS A 35 13.21 -16.27 -2.52
N SER A 36 11.98 -16.07 -2.98
CA SER A 36 11.24 -17.07 -3.74
C SER A 36 11.49 -16.91 -5.24
N VAL A 37 11.33 -17.99 -6.01
CA VAL A 37 11.52 -17.99 -7.47
C VAL A 37 10.57 -17.00 -8.17
N ASP A 38 9.41 -16.76 -7.56
CA ASP A 38 8.35 -15.87 -8.05
C ASP A 38 8.31 -14.51 -7.35
N LEU A 39 9.29 -14.19 -6.49
CA LEU A 39 9.30 -12.96 -5.69
C LEU A 39 9.12 -11.71 -6.56
N GLN A 40 9.79 -11.62 -7.70
CA GLN A 40 9.67 -10.46 -8.61
C GLN A 40 8.25 -10.29 -9.18
N LYS A 41 7.56 -11.39 -9.47
CA LYS A 41 6.16 -11.35 -9.90
C LYS A 41 5.27 -10.85 -8.76
N ARG A 42 5.51 -11.33 -7.55
CA ARG A 42 4.78 -10.92 -6.34
C ARG A 42 5.04 -9.46 -5.98
N ILE A 43 6.27 -8.96 -6.11
CA ILE A 43 6.60 -7.53 -5.95
C ILE A 43 5.78 -6.69 -6.94
N LYS A 44 5.72 -7.10 -8.22
CA LYS A 44 4.91 -6.38 -9.21
C LYS A 44 3.43 -6.38 -8.87
N THR A 45 2.89 -7.50 -8.38
CA THR A 45 1.51 -7.55 -7.87
C THR A 45 1.32 -6.63 -6.67
N ALA A 46 2.24 -6.65 -5.70
CA ALA A 46 2.19 -5.79 -4.52
C ALA A 46 2.20 -4.31 -4.88
N ILE A 47 3.02 -3.88 -5.85
CA ILE A 47 3.03 -2.50 -6.37
C ILE A 47 1.63 -2.11 -6.86
N ASN A 48 1.03 -2.91 -7.76
CA ASN A 48 -0.31 -2.62 -8.29
C ASN A 48 -1.37 -2.55 -7.18
N THR A 49 -1.30 -3.47 -6.21
CA THR A 49 -2.22 -3.51 -5.08
C THR A 49 -2.06 -2.28 -4.19
N LEU A 50 -0.83 -1.90 -3.86
CA LEU A 50 -0.56 -0.73 -3.02
C LEU A 50 -0.93 0.58 -3.72
N GLU A 51 -0.72 0.70 -5.04
CA GLU A 51 -1.19 1.86 -5.83
C GLU A 51 -2.72 1.97 -5.88
N MET A 52 -3.42 0.83 -5.92
CA MET A 52 -4.88 0.80 -5.80
C MET A 52 -5.32 1.22 -4.38
N LEU A 53 -4.68 0.68 -3.34
CA LEU A 53 -4.98 1.04 -1.95
C LEU A 53 -4.71 2.51 -1.67
N ALA A 54 -3.60 3.07 -2.15
CA ALA A 54 -3.26 4.48 -2.02
C ALA A 54 -4.36 5.37 -2.62
N ARG A 55 -4.88 5.02 -3.81
CA ARG A 55 -5.99 5.73 -4.43
C ARG A 55 -7.27 5.60 -3.61
N ASN A 56 -7.58 4.42 -3.10
CA ASN A 56 -8.79 4.21 -2.30
C ASN A 56 -8.74 5.01 -0.98
N VAL A 57 -7.59 5.03 -0.31
CA VAL A 57 -7.36 5.81 0.91
C VAL A 57 -7.51 7.31 0.64
N SER A 58 -6.98 7.79 -0.49
CA SER A 58 -7.14 9.19 -0.91
C SER A 58 -8.59 9.54 -1.25
N VAL A 59 -9.34 8.64 -1.90
CA VAL A 59 -10.77 8.86 -2.20
C VAL A 59 -11.62 8.84 -0.94
N LEU A 60 -11.27 8.01 0.03
CA LEU A 60 -11.95 7.92 1.32
C LEU A 60 -11.61 9.08 2.28
N ASP A 61 -10.67 9.96 1.90
CA ASP A 61 -10.19 11.09 2.70
C ASP A 61 -9.83 10.68 4.13
N LEU A 62 -9.22 9.49 4.27
CA LEU A 62 -8.92 8.87 5.57
C LEU A 62 -7.86 9.62 6.38
N PHE A 63 -7.13 10.52 5.73
CA PHE A 63 -6.08 11.32 6.32
C PHE A 63 -6.20 12.73 5.75
N SER A 64 -6.49 13.69 6.61
CA SER A 64 -6.44 15.12 6.29
C SER A 64 -5.20 15.77 6.91
N ASP A 65 -4.63 16.79 6.27
CA ASP A 65 -3.51 17.61 6.80
C ASP A 65 -3.82 18.26 8.16
N ASN A 66 -5.10 18.30 8.53
CA ASN A 66 -5.61 18.90 9.76
C ASN A 66 -6.01 17.89 10.85
N GLU A 67 -5.85 16.58 10.63
CA GLU A 67 -6.13 15.53 11.64
C GLU A 67 -4.91 15.28 12.52
N GLU A 68 -5.13 15.20 13.84
CA GLU A 68 -4.10 14.68 14.76
C GLU A 68 -4.12 13.14 14.72
N VAL A 69 -2.99 12.51 15.06
CA VAL A 69 -2.89 11.02 15.08
C VAL A 69 -3.95 10.40 16.00
N ASP A 70 -4.37 11.12 17.04
CA ASP A 70 -5.40 10.69 17.99
C ASP A 70 -6.83 10.70 17.39
N ASP A 71 -7.05 11.40 16.27
CA ASP A 71 -8.32 11.43 15.52
C ASP A 71 -8.46 10.24 14.55
N LEU A 72 -7.36 9.52 14.28
CA LEU A 72 -7.34 8.40 13.35
C LEU A 72 -7.82 7.11 14.01
N SER A 73 -8.71 6.39 13.34
CA SER A 73 -9.09 5.04 13.78
C SER A 73 -7.86 4.13 13.80
N THR A 74 -7.70 3.31 14.85
CA THR A 74 -6.58 2.35 14.95
C THR A 74 -6.53 1.40 13.75
N SER A 75 -7.68 1.09 13.15
CA SER A 75 -7.78 0.33 11.91
C SER A 75 -7.16 1.04 10.71
N SER A 76 -7.29 2.37 10.63
CA SER A 76 -6.80 3.20 9.51
C SER A 76 -5.30 3.42 9.55
N LEU A 77 -4.65 3.43 10.73
CA LEU A 77 -3.22 3.70 10.89
C LEU A 77 -2.31 2.86 9.99
N ARG A 78 -2.69 1.60 9.71
CA ARG A 78 -1.94 0.70 8.81
C ARG A 78 -1.77 1.28 7.41
N PHE A 79 -2.74 2.06 6.94
CA PHE A 79 -2.72 2.60 5.59
C PHE A 79 -1.69 3.73 5.41
N LEU A 80 -1.17 4.31 6.50
CA LEU A 80 -0.01 5.21 6.46
C LEU A 80 1.24 4.50 5.92
N LEU A 81 1.33 3.18 6.08
CA LEU A 81 2.48 2.38 5.62
C LEU A 81 2.46 2.12 4.11
N ILE A 82 1.34 2.36 3.40
CA ILE A 82 1.22 2.09 1.97
C ILE A 82 2.36 2.78 1.18
N SER A 83 2.61 4.05 1.47
CA SER A 83 3.66 4.84 0.82
C SER A 83 5.07 4.29 1.13
N CYS A 84 5.31 3.81 2.36
CA CYS A 84 6.57 3.18 2.73
C CYS A 84 6.76 1.86 1.95
N TYR A 85 5.74 1.01 1.94
CA TYR A 85 5.75 -0.28 1.27
C TYR A 85 5.91 -0.16 -0.26
N LEU A 86 5.30 0.86 -0.88
CA LEU A 86 5.55 1.19 -2.29
C LEU A 86 7.01 1.54 -2.54
N GLY A 87 7.61 2.35 -1.66
CA GLY A 87 9.03 2.69 -1.72
C GLY A 87 9.93 1.44 -1.70
N VAL A 88 9.67 0.53 -0.74
CA VAL A 88 10.40 -0.74 -0.63
C VAL A 88 10.22 -1.60 -1.89
N ALA A 89 8.98 -1.73 -2.39
CA ALA A 89 8.69 -2.55 -3.56
C ALA A 89 9.36 -2.00 -4.83
N HIS A 90 9.26 -0.69 -5.10
CA HIS A 90 9.95 -0.04 -6.22
C HIS A 90 11.47 -0.10 -6.11
N HIS A 91 12.01 -0.08 -4.89
CA HIS A 91 13.44 -0.25 -4.70
C HIS A 91 13.91 -1.68 -5.04
N ASN A 92 13.08 -2.70 -4.79
CA ASN A 92 13.46 -4.12 -4.91
C ASN A 92 12.97 -4.82 -6.18
N ILE A 93 12.15 -4.16 -7.01
CA ILE A 93 11.79 -4.67 -8.33
C ILE A 93 13.01 -4.66 -9.26
N VAL A 94 13.27 -5.81 -9.88
CA VAL A 94 14.28 -5.99 -10.92
C VAL A 94 13.63 -5.64 -12.25
N THR A 95 14.17 -4.61 -12.90
CA THR A 95 13.75 -4.13 -14.21
C THR A 95 14.96 -3.99 -15.12
N GLU A 96 14.71 -3.73 -16.40
CA GLU A 96 15.77 -3.39 -17.35
C GLU A 96 16.56 -2.15 -16.86
N PRO A 97 17.88 -2.07 -17.11
CA PRO A 97 18.69 -0.94 -16.66
C PRO A 97 18.14 0.43 -17.06
N SER A 98 17.52 0.53 -18.24
CA SER A 98 16.88 1.76 -18.75
C SER A 98 15.65 2.19 -17.95
N GLN A 99 15.01 1.27 -17.21
CA GLN A 99 13.84 1.53 -16.38
C GLN A 99 14.21 1.70 -14.90
N ARG A 100 15.44 1.34 -14.50
CA ARG A 100 15.87 1.36 -13.10
C ARG A 100 15.90 2.77 -12.51
N GLU A 101 16.32 3.75 -13.30
CA GLU A 101 16.31 5.16 -12.88
C GLU A 101 14.90 5.60 -12.46
N GLU A 102 13.90 5.27 -13.27
CA GLU A 102 12.50 5.61 -12.96
C GLU A 102 12.00 4.90 -11.71
N GLN A 103 12.34 3.61 -11.52
CA GLN A 103 11.96 2.89 -10.31
C GLN A 103 12.58 3.50 -9.05
N LEU A 104 13.83 3.95 -9.11
CA LEU A 104 14.50 4.63 -8.00
C LEU A 104 13.91 6.02 -7.74
N ARG A 105 13.53 6.74 -8.79
CA ARG A 105 12.83 8.02 -8.69
C ARG A 105 11.47 7.84 -8.01
N LEU A 106 10.69 6.85 -8.44
CA LEU A 106 9.40 6.50 -7.84
C LEU A 106 9.56 6.11 -6.37
N ALA A 107 10.50 5.21 -6.05
CA ALA A 107 10.78 4.84 -4.67
C ALA A 107 11.06 6.07 -3.80
N LYS A 108 11.85 7.03 -4.29
CA LYS A 108 12.15 8.27 -3.57
C LYS A 108 10.92 9.17 -3.41
N VAL A 109 10.14 9.38 -4.46
CA VAL A 109 8.97 10.29 -4.44
C VAL A 109 7.87 9.72 -3.55
N VAL A 110 7.57 8.43 -3.66
CA VAL A 110 6.48 7.80 -2.92
C VAL A 110 6.77 7.75 -1.42
N THR A 111 8.02 7.53 -1.01
CA THR A 111 8.39 7.62 0.41
C THR A 111 8.29 9.04 0.98
N LEU A 112 8.39 10.08 0.15
CA LEU A 112 8.29 11.48 0.59
C LEU A 112 6.85 12.01 0.71
N LEU A 113 5.87 11.29 0.16
CA LEU A 113 4.43 11.65 0.24
C LEU A 113 3.80 11.39 1.63
N ILE A 114 4.56 10.94 2.62
CA ILE A 114 4.05 10.64 3.97
C ILE A 114 3.83 11.92 4.83
N LEU A 115 4.13 13.12 4.32
CA LEU A 115 4.20 14.35 5.15
C LEU A 115 3.63 15.61 4.48
N LEU A 116 2.82 15.49 3.43
CA LEU A 116 2.17 16.59 2.72
C LEU A 116 0.77 16.19 2.27
#